data_AF-A0A525DEM4-F1
#
_entry.id   AF-A0A525DEM4-F1
#
_cell.length_a   1.000
_cell.length_b   1.000
_cell.length_c   1.000
_cell.angle_alpha   90.00
_cell.angle_beta   90.00
_cell.angle_gamma   90.00
#
_symmetry.space_group_name_H-M   'P 1'
#
loop_
_entity.id
_entity.type
_entity.pdbx_description
1 polymer ?
#
loop_
_entity_poly.entity_id
_entity_poly.type
_entity_poly.pdbx_seq_one_letter_code
_entity_poly.pdbx_strand_id
1 'polypeptide(L)'
;MAIQSAAGNLLAILMLAPGSALTVVYWARWAGILMGSDFEGISVTEHLSGGIRIPLMILLASAVALSISAPFIYSKMIYPGFAGEDAFSTALGVMSNAAGSFIVIPLFLIAMGVFMFALFRSAPEKENPLSKPYMSGISGKKNGTYIGPMNQVTGIVQSNYYLSAFFGEQKLSKTMNIAASMLIVLMLGVSLV
;
A
#
# COMPACT_ATOMS: atom_id res chain seq x y z
N MET A 1 -14.10 15.90 5.66
CA MET A 1 -14.09 17.36 5.42
C MET A 1 -14.12 17.77 3.96
N ALA A 2 -13.37 17.14 3.03
CA ALA A 2 -13.39 17.56 1.62
C ALA A 2 -14.79 17.54 0.94
N ILE A 3 -15.66 16.59 1.29
CA ILE A 3 -17.04 16.54 0.79
C ILE A 3 -17.93 17.61 1.46
N GLN A 4 -17.71 17.90 2.75
CA GLN A 4 -18.47 18.92 3.50
C GLN A 4 -18.11 20.34 3.07
N SER A 5 -16.84 20.60 2.77
CA SER A 5 -16.41 21.88 2.17
C SER A 5 -16.94 22.04 0.74
N ALA A 6 -17.22 20.93 0.05
CA ALA A 6 -17.82 20.92 -1.29
C ALA A 6 -19.35 20.86 -1.27
N ALA A 7 -20.01 20.96 -0.10
CA ALA A 7 -21.46 20.78 0.03
C ALA A 7 -22.29 21.71 -0.88
N GLY A 8 -21.79 22.90 -1.18
CA GLY A 8 -22.42 23.85 -2.12
C GLY A 8 -22.13 23.59 -3.61
N ASN A 9 -21.24 22.65 -3.95
CA ASN A 9 -20.81 22.38 -5.32
C ASN A 9 -20.97 20.89 -5.66
N LEU A 10 -22.12 20.56 -6.25
CA LEU A 10 -22.46 19.20 -6.66
C LEU A 10 -21.41 18.56 -7.58
N LEU A 11 -20.80 19.34 -8.48
CA LEU A 11 -19.78 18.84 -9.40
C LEU A 11 -18.53 18.39 -8.64
N ALA A 12 -18.10 19.14 -7.63
CA ALA A 12 -16.95 18.77 -6.80
C ALA A 12 -17.21 17.46 -6.03
N ILE A 13 -18.41 17.27 -5.49
CA ILE A 13 -18.79 16.01 -4.83
C ILE A 13 -18.79 14.84 -5.83
N LEU A 14 -19.37 15.05 -7.02
CA LEU A 14 -19.43 14.05 -8.08
C LEU A 14 -18.06 13.67 -8.64
N MET A 15 -17.07 14.55 -8.58
CA MET A 15 -15.69 14.19 -8.94
C MET A 15 -14.96 13.48 -7.79
N LEU A 16 -15.14 13.95 -6.56
CA LEU A 16 -14.38 13.49 -5.40
C LEU A 16 -14.81 12.10 -4.91
N ALA A 17 -16.13 11.85 -4.85
CA ALA A 17 -16.66 10.58 -4.35
C ALA A 17 -16.26 9.36 -5.20
N PRO A 18 -16.49 9.32 -6.53
CA PRO A 18 -16.05 8.19 -7.36
C PRO A 18 -14.52 8.14 -7.49
N GLY A 19 -13.82 9.28 -7.50
CA GLY A 19 -12.35 9.30 -7.46
C GLY A 19 -11.80 8.55 -6.25
N SER A 20 -12.33 8.83 -5.06
CA SER A 20 -11.97 8.12 -3.82
C SER A 20 -12.29 6.61 -3.92
N ALA A 21 -13.50 6.26 -4.36
CA ALA A 21 -13.91 4.85 -4.48
C ALA A 21 -13.01 4.04 -5.44
N LEU A 22 -12.69 4.61 -6.62
CA LEU A 22 -11.84 3.95 -7.61
C LEU A 22 -10.42 3.70 -7.09
N THR A 23 -9.86 4.62 -6.31
CA THR A 23 -8.53 4.41 -5.70
C THR A 23 -8.53 3.24 -4.73
N VAL A 24 -9.58 3.05 -3.93
CA VAL A 24 -9.70 1.91 -3.01
C VAL A 24 -9.80 0.60 -3.77
N VAL A 25 -10.60 0.53 -4.84
CA VAL A 25 -10.71 -0.69 -5.68
C VAL A 25 -9.38 -1.04 -6.31
N TYR A 26 -8.65 -0.05 -6.82
CA TYR A 26 -7.32 -0.25 -7.38
C TYR A 26 -6.36 -0.85 -6.35
N TRP A 27 -6.25 -0.25 -5.15
CA TRP A 27 -5.37 -0.74 -4.09
C TRP A 27 -5.79 -2.11 -3.57
N ALA A 28 -7.09 -2.36 -3.39
CA ALA A 28 -7.61 -3.65 -2.95
C ALA A 28 -7.30 -4.77 -3.95
N ARG A 29 -7.47 -4.51 -5.26
CA ARG A 29 -7.11 -5.46 -6.31
C ARG A 29 -5.61 -5.74 -6.29
N TRP A 30 -4.78 -4.72 -6.18
CA TRP A 30 -3.32 -4.87 -6.19
C TRP A 30 -2.82 -5.64 -4.96
N ALA A 31 -3.34 -5.32 -3.77
CA ALA A 31 -3.07 -6.07 -2.54
C ALA A 31 -3.51 -7.54 -2.66
N GLY A 32 -4.69 -7.80 -3.23
CA GLY A 32 -5.18 -9.17 -3.45
C GLY A 32 -4.31 -9.99 -4.39
N ILE A 33 -3.79 -9.38 -5.46
CA ILE A 33 -2.84 -10.04 -6.37
C ILE A 33 -1.52 -10.36 -5.66
N LEU A 34 -1.02 -9.44 -4.81
CA LEU A 34 0.23 -9.65 -4.05
C LEU A 34 0.09 -10.72 -2.95
N MET A 35 -1.10 -10.88 -2.38
CA MET A 35 -1.39 -11.91 -1.38
C MET A 35 -1.68 -13.28 -2.01
N GLY A 36 -2.02 -13.32 -3.30
CA GLY A 36 -2.21 -14.57 -4.04
C GLY A 36 -0.88 -15.24 -4.37
N SER A 37 -0.77 -16.54 -4.07
CA SER A 37 0.38 -17.35 -4.47
C SER A 37 -0.05 -18.52 -5.33
N ASP A 38 0.52 -18.61 -6.53
CA ASP A 38 0.38 -19.77 -7.43
C ASP A 38 1.52 -20.80 -7.23
N PHE A 39 2.41 -20.56 -6.26
CA PHE A 39 3.64 -21.34 -6.05
C PHE A 39 3.41 -22.52 -5.10
N GLU A 40 3.57 -23.74 -5.60
CA GLU A 40 3.66 -24.96 -4.80
C GLU A 40 5.09 -25.18 -4.30
N GLY A 41 5.42 -24.60 -3.14
CA GLY A 41 6.69 -24.85 -2.47
C GLY A 41 6.87 -24.00 -1.20
N ILE A 42 7.97 -24.25 -0.49
CA ILE A 42 8.35 -23.43 0.67
C ILE A 42 8.78 -22.07 0.12
N SER A 43 8.05 -21.01 0.46
CA SER A 43 8.46 -19.64 0.12
C SER A 43 9.79 -19.35 0.81
N VAL A 44 10.85 -19.23 0.02
CA VAL A 44 12.14 -18.77 0.52
C VAL A 44 12.04 -17.27 0.71
N THR A 45 12.20 -16.81 1.95
CA THR A 45 12.20 -15.38 2.26
C THR A 45 13.33 -14.69 1.51
N GLU A 46 12.98 -13.65 0.75
CA GLU A 46 13.97 -12.87 0.02
C GLU A 46 14.91 -12.16 1.00
N HIS A 47 16.22 -12.31 0.79
CA HIS A 47 17.21 -11.69 1.65
C HIS A 47 17.43 -10.23 1.24
N LEU A 48 16.61 -9.34 1.82
CA LEU A 48 16.76 -7.90 1.66
C LEU A 48 18.01 -7.40 2.41
N SER A 49 18.88 -6.69 1.69
CA SER A 49 20.06 -6.06 2.28
C SER A 49 19.66 -5.01 3.34
N GLY A 50 20.47 -4.86 4.39
CA GLY A 50 20.19 -3.95 5.50
C GLY A 50 19.98 -2.50 5.06
N GLY A 51 20.68 -2.07 4.00
CA GLY A 51 20.54 -0.73 3.43
C GLY A 51 19.16 -0.43 2.83
N ILE A 52 18.43 -1.46 2.38
CA ILE A 52 17.06 -1.32 1.85
C ILE A 52 16.04 -1.56 2.98
N ARG A 53 16.28 -2.57 3.81
CA ARG A 53 15.34 -2.97 4.87
C ARG A 53 15.13 -1.87 5.91
N ILE A 54 16.19 -1.18 6.33
CA ILE A 54 16.09 -0.18 7.41
C ILE A 54 15.20 1.00 7.01
N PRO A 55 15.43 1.70 5.87
CA PRO A 55 14.54 2.78 5.43
C PRO A 55 13.09 2.33 5.27
N LEU A 56 12.87 1.14 4.72
CA LEU A 56 11.53 0.61 4.47
C LEU A 56 10.76 0.34 5.77
N MET A 57 11.45 -0.22 6.78
CA MET A 57 10.89 -0.43 8.11
C MET A 57 10.59 0.89 8.84
N ILE A 58 11.46 1.90 8.71
CA ILE A 58 11.22 3.24 9.29
C ILE A 58 10.01 3.89 8.63
N LEU A 59 9.92 3.83 7.30
CA LEU A 59 8.79 4.41 6.57
C LEU A 59 7.48 3.74 6.97
N LEU A 60 7.46 2.41 7.03
CA LEU A 60 6.30 1.63 7.47
C LEU A 60 5.91 1.95 8.91
N ALA A 61 6.88 1.92 9.84
CA ALA A 61 6.62 2.22 11.25
C ALA A 61 6.10 3.66 11.44
N SER A 62 6.68 4.63 10.74
CA SER A 62 6.24 6.02 10.79
C SER A 62 4.84 6.21 10.21
N ALA A 63 4.52 5.56 9.08
CA ALA A 63 3.19 5.62 8.48
C ALA A 63 2.12 5.03 9.41
N VAL A 64 2.40 3.90 10.06
CA VAL A 64 1.50 3.28 11.04
C VAL A 64 1.34 4.17 12.28
N ALA A 65 2.46 4.66 12.84
CA ALA A 65 2.44 5.53 14.02
C ALA A 65 1.65 6.83 13.76
N LEU A 66 1.84 7.43 12.59
CA LEU A 66 1.15 8.67 12.20
C LEU A 66 -0.34 8.42 11.94
N SER A 67 -0.69 7.28 11.35
CA SER A 67 -2.09 6.87 11.13
C SER A 67 -2.85 6.64 12.44
N ILE A 68 -2.24 5.95 13.42
CA ILE A 68 -2.82 5.76 14.76
C ILE A 68 -2.91 7.09 15.51
N SER A 69 -1.92 7.97 15.32
CA SER A 69 -1.86 9.28 15.98
C SER A 69 -2.76 10.34 15.34
N ALA A 70 -3.35 10.07 14.17
CA ALA A 70 -4.14 11.03 13.40
C ALA A 70 -5.29 11.69 14.20
N PRO A 71 -6.07 10.97 15.04
CA PRO A 71 -7.13 11.60 15.85
C PRO A 71 -6.59 12.59 16.90
N PHE A 72 -5.41 12.31 17.46
CA PHE A 72 -4.77 13.17 18.46
C PHE A 72 -4.19 14.43 17.81
N ILE A 73 -3.51 14.27 16.66
CA ILE A 73 -3.03 15.40 15.86
C ILE A 73 -4.21 16.30 15.48
N TYR A 74 -5.32 15.69 15.05
CA TYR A 74 -6.53 16.42 14.67
C TYR A 74 -7.10 17.24 15.83
N SER A 75 -7.28 16.64 17.00
CA SER A 75 -7.89 17.31 18.17
C SER A 75 -7.00 18.38 18.80
N LYS A 76 -5.67 18.21 18.78
CA LYS A 76 -4.74 19.11 19.47
C LYS A 76 -4.15 20.19 18.59
N MET A 77 -3.91 19.93 17.31
CA MET A 77 -3.24 20.88 16.42
C MET A 77 -4.18 21.48 15.39
N ILE A 78 -5.04 20.67 14.78
CA ILE A 78 -5.87 21.10 13.65
C ILE A 78 -7.11 21.84 14.14
N TYR A 79 -7.87 21.24 15.07
CA TYR A 79 -9.09 21.82 15.63
C TYR A 79 -8.96 23.27 16.16
N PRO A 80 -7.97 23.63 17.00
CA PRO A 80 -7.87 24.99 17.53
C PRO A 80 -7.62 26.05 16.44
N GLY A 81 -7.10 25.67 15.26
CA GLY A 81 -6.93 26.58 14.13
C GLY A 81 -8.23 26.99 13.44
N PHE A 82 -9.34 26.29 13.70
CA PHE A 82 -10.65 26.53 13.08
C PHE A 82 -11.67 27.13 14.06
N ALA A 83 -11.24 27.61 15.23
CA ALA A 83 -12.12 28.15 16.26
C ALA A 83 -12.74 29.53 15.93
N GLY A 84 -12.45 30.13 14.76
CA GLY A 84 -12.75 31.52 14.45
C GLY A 84 -13.84 31.82 13.40
N GLU A 85 -14.09 30.94 12.42
CA GLU A 85 -15.07 31.18 11.35
C GLU A 85 -15.89 29.91 11.05
N ASP A 86 -17.22 30.05 11.00
CA ASP A 86 -18.20 28.96 10.86
C ASP A 86 -17.93 27.77 11.78
N ALA A 87 -17.86 28.06 13.09
CA ALA A 87 -17.42 27.14 14.13
C ALA A 87 -18.18 25.81 14.08
N PHE A 88 -17.49 24.76 13.63
CA PHE A 88 -17.94 23.39 13.78
C PHE A 88 -18.16 23.12 15.26
N SER A 89 -19.40 22.84 15.66
CA SER A 89 -19.66 22.40 17.03
C SER A 89 -19.13 20.99 17.20
N THR A 90 -18.30 20.78 18.23
CA THR A 90 -17.72 19.47 18.50
C THR A 90 -18.29 18.87 19.75
N ALA A 91 -18.97 17.74 19.60
CA ALA A 91 -19.41 16.90 20.71
C ALA A 91 -18.83 15.50 20.52
N LEU A 92 -18.10 14.98 21.52
CA LEU A 92 -17.55 13.62 21.53
C LEU A 92 -16.73 13.24 20.27
N GLY A 93 -15.98 14.19 19.69
CA GLY A 93 -15.18 13.95 18.49
C GLY A 93 -15.98 13.89 17.18
N VAL A 94 -17.25 14.31 17.21
CA VAL A 94 -18.08 14.57 16.04
C VAL A 94 -18.08 16.07 15.79
N MET A 95 -17.73 16.48 14.57
CA MET A 95 -17.83 17.87 14.14
C MET A 95 -19.14 18.06 13.39
N SER A 96 -19.93 19.04 13.78
CA SER A 96 -21.20 19.35 13.12
C SER A 96 -21.22 20.81 12.71
N ASN A 97 -21.66 21.07 11.48
CA ASN A 97 -21.95 22.42 10.97
C ASN A 97 -23.22 22.36 10.10
N ALA A 98 -23.73 23.50 9.64
CA ALA A 98 -24.91 23.62 8.78
C ALA A 98 -24.81 22.77 7.49
N ALA A 99 -23.58 22.52 7.01
CA ALA A 99 -23.30 21.69 5.84
C ALA A 99 -23.32 20.16 6.13
N GLY A 100 -23.33 19.74 7.40
CA GLY A 100 -23.38 18.32 7.79
C GLY A 100 -22.44 17.97 8.95
N SER A 101 -22.51 16.70 9.38
CA SER A 101 -21.71 16.17 10.48
C SER A 101 -20.61 15.20 9.99
N PHE A 102 -19.45 15.24 10.65
CA PHE A 102 -18.33 14.34 10.43
C PHE A 102 -17.93 13.68 11.74
N ILE A 103 -18.03 12.36 11.78
CA ILE A 103 -17.72 11.56 12.96
C ILE A 103 -16.22 11.20 12.89
N VAL A 104 -15.34 12.06 13.40
CA VAL A 104 -13.88 11.90 13.25
C VAL A 104 -13.38 10.77 14.14
N ILE A 105 -13.47 10.96 15.46
CA ILE A 105 -12.83 10.06 16.43
C ILE A 105 -13.42 8.64 16.33
N PRO A 106 -14.75 8.44 16.29
CA PRO A 106 -15.30 7.09 16.18
C PRO A 106 -14.95 6.39 14.85
N LEU A 107 -14.88 7.11 13.73
CA LEU A 107 -14.48 6.52 12.44
C LEU A 107 -13.04 6.00 12.48
N PHE A 108 -12.12 6.79 13.04
CA PHE A 108 -10.72 6.37 13.18
C PHE A 108 -10.55 5.23 14.18
N LEU A 109 -11.36 5.18 15.25
CA LEU A 109 -11.36 4.03 16.18
C LEU A 109 -11.84 2.76 15.50
N ILE A 110 -12.88 2.82 14.66
CA ILE A 110 -13.34 1.68 13.86
C ILE A 110 -12.23 1.23 12.89
N ALA A 111 -11.62 2.17 12.16
CA ALA A 111 -10.53 1.87 11.23
C ALA A 111 -9.33 1.21 11.95
N MET A 112 -8.95 1.71 13.13
CA MET A 112 -7.91 1.13 13.96
C MET A 112 -8.28 -0.28 14.43
N GLY A 113 -9.54 -0.50 14.84
CA GLY A 113 -10.06 -1.81 15.22
C GLY A 113 -10.00 -2.82 14.08
N VAL A 114 -10.42 -2.42 12.88
CA VAL A 114 -10.31 -3.26 11.66
C VAL A 114 -8.84 -3.56 11.33
N PHE A 115 -7.95 -2.58 11.45
CA PHE A 115 -6.51 -2.78 11.23
C PHE A 115 -5.91 -3.78 12.23
N MET A 116 -6.20 -3.63 13.52
CA MET A 116 -5.74 -4.59 14.54
C MET A 116 -6.32 -5.99 14.31
N PHE A 117 -7.62 -6.08 13.97
CA PHE A 117 -8.26 -7.35 13.63
C PHE A 117 -7.58 -8.03 12.43
N ALA A 118 -7.25 -7.25 11.40
CA ALA A 118 -6.52 -7.75 10.23
C ALA A 118 -5.12 -8.25 10.61
N LEU A 119 -4.38 -7.54 11.47
CA LEU A 119 -3.08 -8.00 11.97
C LEU A 119 -3.18 -9.31 12.77
N PHE A 120 -4.18 -9.44 13.64
CA PHE A 120 -4.41 -10.67 14.40
C PHE A 120 -4.78 -11.86 13.50
N ARG A 121 -5.51 -11.60 12.40
CA ARG A 121 -5.93 -12.65 11.46
C ARG A 121 -4.88 -12.93 10.37
N SER A 122 -3.89 -12.07 10.20
CA SER A 122 -2.74 -12.26 9.30
C SER A 122 -1.75 -13.32 9.80
N ALA A 123 -2.22 -14.35 10.50
CA ALA A 123 -1.41 -15.51 10.85
C ALA A 123 -0.79 -16.08 9.56
N PRO A 124 0.45 -16.59 9.60
CA PRO A 124 1.06 -17.26 8.46
C PRO A 124 0.23 -18.51 8.14
N GLU A 125 -0.71 -18.36 7.22
CA GLU A 125 -1.58 -19.43 6.77
C GLU A 125 -0.69 -20.50 6.12
N LYS A 126 -0.74 -21.72 6.66
CA LYS A 126 0.16 -22.80 6.23
C LYS A 126 -0.19 -23.32 4.83
N GLU A 127 -1.42 -23.13 4.36
CA GLU A 127 -1.88 -23.66 3.08
C GLU A 127 -2.97 -22.72 2.53
N ASN A 128 -2.57 -21.64 1.86
CA ASN A 128 -3.48 -20.88 1.03
C ASN A 128 -4.01 -21.81 -0.10
N PRO A 129 -5.31 -21.76 -0.45
CA PRO A 129 -5.82 -22.50 -1.59
C PRO A 129 -5.12 -21.97 -2.84
N LEU A 130 -4.23 -22.80 -3.40
CA LEU A 130 -3.46 -22.49 -4.59
C LEU A 130 -4.42 -22.15 -5.72
N SER A 131 -4.37 -20.89 -6.15
CA SER A 131 -4.96 -20.51 -7.43
C SER A 131 -4.22 -21.31 -8.50
N LYS A 132 -4.94 -22.15 -9.24
CA LYS A 132 -4.34 -22.97 -10.28
C LYS A 132 -4.02 -22.06 -11.47
N PRO A 133 -2.76 -21.95 -11.92
CA PRO A 133 -2.42 -21.19 -13.12
C PRO A 133 -3.22 -21.69 -14.32
N TYR A 134 -3.61 -20.80 -15.23
CA TYR A 134 -4.24 -21.20 -16.47
C TYR A 134 -3.22 -21.88 -17.41
N MET A 135 -3.40 -23.18 -17.68
CA MET A 135 -2.41 -24.05 -18.36
C MET A 135 -2.70 -24.31 -19.84
N SER A 136 -3.22 -23.30 -20.57
CA SER A 136 -3.50 -23.40 -22.02
C SER A 136 -4.26 -24.67 -22.45
N GLY A 137 -5.19 -25.15 -21.62
CA GLY A 137 -6.16 -26.20 -21.98
C GLY A 137 -5.80 -27.64 -21.58
N ILE A 138 -4.54 -28.01 -21.36
CA ILE A 138 -4.15 -29.38 -20.96
C ILE A 138 -3.25 -29.35 -19.72
N SER A 139 -3.89 -29.29 -18.56
CA SER A 139 -3.24 -29.47 -17.26
C SER A 139 -2.74 -30.91 -17.10
N GLY A 140 -1.50 -31.07 -16.63
CA GLY A 140 -0.96 -32.36 -16.24
C GLY A 140 -1.61 -32.89 -14.95
N LYS A 141 -1.39 -34.16 -14.63
CA LYS A 141 -1.94 -34.81 -13.41
C LYS A 141 -1.41 -34.20 -12.10
N LYS A 142 -0.28 -33.50 -12.15
CA LYS A 142 0.32 -32.79 -11.01
C LYS A 142 0.10 -31.28 -11.19
N ASN A 143 -0.28 -30.59 -10.11
CA ASN A 143 -0.36 -29.14 -10.10
C ASN A 143 0.99 -28.52 -10.55
N GLY A 144 0.93 -27.40 -11.27
CA GLY A 144 2.10 -26.76 -11.87
C GLY A 144 2.71 -27.44 -13.10
N THR A 145 2.06 -28.46 -13.69
CA THR A 145 2.56 -29.15 -14.90
C THR A 145 1.56 -29.07 -16.06
N TYR A 146 2.05 -28.99 -17.30
CA TYR A 146 1.24 -29.04 -18.51
C TYR A 146 1.81 -30.06 -19.51
N ILE A 147 0.99 -30.52 -20.45
CA ILE A 147 1.43 -31.43 -21.52
C ILE A 147 1.93 -30.57 -22.69
N GLY A 148 3.24 -30.62 -22.93
CA GLY A 148 3.87 -29.90 -24.03
C GLY A 148 3.55 -30.51 -25.40
N PRO A 149 3.90 -29.81 -26.50
CA PRO A 149 3.64 -30.28 -27.87
C PRO A 149 4.30 -31.62 -28.23
N MET A 150 5.32 -32.06 -27.48
CA MET A 150 5.93 -33.39 -27.60
C MET A 150 5.25 -34.47 -26.74
N ASN A 151 4.07 -34.20 -26.19
CA ASN A 151 3.34 -35.08 -25.27
C ASN A 151 4.15 -35.47 -24.01
N GLN A 152 5.05 -34.59 -23.59
CA GLN A 152 5.86 -34.74 -22.38
C GLN A 152 5.33 -33.80 -21.29
N VAL A 153 5.34 -34.27 -20.05
CA VAL A 153 4.94 -33.46 -18.89
C VAL A 153 6.07 -32.49 -18.57
N THR A 154 5.83 -31.20 -18.79
CA THR A 154 6.78 -30.15 -18.49
C THR A 154 6.30 -29.31 -17.31
N GLY A 155 7.21 -29.03 -16.37
CA GLY A 155 6.94 -28.12 -15.26
C GLY A 155 6.87 -26.67 -15.74
N ILE A 156 6.02 -25.87 -15.09
CA ILE A 156 5.96 -24.44 -15.33
C ILE A 156 7.17 -23.78 -14.69
N VAL A 157 7.96 -23.09 -15.50
CA VAL A 157 8.98 -22.15 -15.04
C VAL A 157 8.51 -20.76 -15.43
N GLN A 158 7.95 -20.02 -14.48
CA GLN A 158 7.77 -18.58 -14.65
C GLN A 158 9.09 -17.91 -14.28
N SER A 159 9.82 -17.48 -15.31
CA SER A 159 11.02 -16.68 -15.17
C SER A 159 10.73 -15.29 -15.71
N ASN A 160 10.86 -14.28 -14.84
CA ASN A 160 10.93 -12.91 -15.30
C ASN A 160 12.26 -12.73 -16.06
N TYR A 161 12.17 -12.32 -17.32
CA TYR A 161 13.35 -12.04 -18.14
C TYR A 161 13.92 -10.68 -17.72
N TYR A 162 14.73 -10.67 -16.66
CA TYR A 162 15.28 -9.43 -16.08
C TYR A 162 16.36 -8.74 -16.93
N LEU A 163 16.61 -9.20 -18.18
CA LEU A 163 17.74 -8.74 -19.03
C LEU A 163 18.99 -8.51 -18.18
N SER A 164 19.41 -9.51 -17.40
CA SER A 164 20.50 -9.37 -16.42
C SER A 164 21.81 -8.85 -17.03
N ALA A 165 22.00 -9.05 -18.34
CA ALA A 165 23.08 -8.44 -19.12
C ALA A 165 23.07 -6.90 -19.09
N PHE A 166 21.89 -6.26 -19.10
CA PHE A 166 21.70 -4.81 -19.09
C PHE A 166 21.30 -4.27 -17.71
N PHE A 167 20.38 -4.93 -17.00
CA PHE A 167 19.81 -4.49 -15.73
C PHE A 167 20.29 -5.30 -14.51
N GLY A 168 21.44 -5.95 -14.61
CA GLY A 168 22.02 -6.68 -13.48
C GLY A 168 22.25 -5.76 -12.28
N GLU A 169 21.85 -6.22 -11.09
CA GLU A 169 21.93 -5.47 -9.83
C GLU A 169 23.34 -4.89 -9.58
N GLN A 170 24.40 -5.66 -9.88
CA GLN A 170 25.78 -5.19 -9.74
C GLN A 170 26.12 -3.98 -10.62
N LYS A 171 25.54 -3.89 -11.82
CA LYS A 171 25.75 -2.77 -12.75
C LYS A 171 24.93 -1.55 -12.34
N LEU A 172 23.64 -1.75 -12.04
CA LEU A 172 22.75 -0.66 -11.64
C LEU A 172 23.12 -0.08 -10.27
N SER A 173 23.40 -0.93 -9.29
CA SER A 173 23.66 -0.52 -7.90
C SER A 173 24.88 0.41 -7.80
N LYS A 174 25.97 0.11 -8.53
CA LYS A 174 27.16 0.98 -8.54
C LYS A 174 26.88 2.35 -9.15
N THR A 175 26.29 2.39 -10.35
CA THR A 175 26.03 3.65 -11.04
C THR A 175 24.99 4.50 -10.30
N MET A 176 23.96 3.85 -9.74
CA MET A 176 22.91 4.53 -8.98
C MET A 176 23.42 5.08 -7.65
N ASN A 177 24.28 4.35 -6.92
CA ASN A 177 24.86 4.84 -5.67
C ASN A 177 25.78 6.05 -5.89
N ILE A 178 26.52 6.08 -7.01
CA ILE A 178 27.34 7.23 -7.39
C ILE A 178 26.46 8.44 -7.76
N ALA A 179 25.39 8.22 -8.52
CA ALA A 179 24.44 9.28 -8.85
C ALA A 179 23.73 9.82 -7.60
N ALA A 180 23.31 8.93 -6.69
CA ALA A 180 22.67 9.29 -5.44
C ALA A 180 23.59 10.07 -4.50
N SER A 181 24.87 9.66 -4.37
CA SER A 181 25.83 10.38 -3.54
C SER A 181 26.14 11.77 -4.10
N MET A 182 26.31 11.91 -5.43
CA MET A 182 26.44 13.22 -6.07
C MET A 182 25.22 14.11 -5.83
N LEU A 183 24.01 13.56 -5.93
CA LEU A 183 22.77 14.30 -5.71
C LEU A 183 22.65 14.78 -4.25
N ILE A 184 23.01 13.93 -3.28
CA ILE A 184 23.03 14.32 -1.85
C ILE A 184 24.03 15.47 -1.62
N VAL A 185 25.24 15.38 -2.19
CA VAL A 185 26.25 16.44 -2.06
C VAL A 185 25.77 17.74 -2.70
N LEU A 186 25.12 17.67 -3.87
CA LEU A 186 24.52 18.83 -4.54
C LEU A 186 23.44 19.49 -3.67
N MET A 187 22.52 18.70 -3.09
CA MET A 187 21.46 19.23 -2.24
C MET A 187 22.00 19.87 -0.96
N LEU A 188 23.03 19.28 -0.35
CA LEU A 188 23.66 19.83 0.86
C LEU A 188 24.53 21.06 0.56
N GLY A 189 25.24 21.07 -0.57
CA GLY A 189 26.05 22.22 -0.99
C GLY A 189 25.23 23.46 -1.33
N VAL A 190 24.00 23.27 -1.85
CA VAL A 190 23.05 24.36 -2.12
C VAL A 190 22.47 24.97 -0.84
N SER A 191 22.47 24.26 0.30
CA SER A 191 21.92 24.79 1.56
C SER A 191 22.94 25.56 2.42
N LEU A 192 24.20 25.64 2.00
CA LEU A 192 25.30 26.30 2.73
C LEU A 192 25.75 27.63 2.09
N VAL A 193 24.99 28.14 1.13
CA VAL A 193 25.13 29.47 0.50
C VAL A 193 23.86 30.26 0.78
#